data_AF-A0A7V9F120-F1
#
_entry.id   AF-A0A7V9F120-F1
#
_cell.length_a   1.000
_cell.length_b   1.000
_cell.length_c   1.000
_cell.angle_alpha   90.00
_cell.angle_beta   90.00
_cell.angle_gamma   90.00
#
_symmetry.space_group_name_H-M   'P 1'
#
loop_
_entity.id
_entity.type
_entity.pdbx_description
1 polymer ?
#
loop_
_entity_poly.entity_id
_entity_poly.type
_entity_poly.pdbx_seq_one_letter_code
_entity_poly.pdbx_strand_id
1 'polypeptide(L)' 'MIALRAPQWTRALWVYEQLAAQGAAHQRSVGHADLLIAAAAEAAGATLLHYDEDYDRIAAVTGQPTRWIAPRGSV' A
#
# COMPACT_ATOMS: atom_id res chain seq x y z
N MET A 1 4.48 11.79 -14.76
CA MET A 1 3.24 12.06 -13.98
C MET A 1 2.46 10.76 -13.89
N ILE A 2 2.37 10.15 -12.71
CA ILE A 2 1.60 8.90 -12.51
C ILE A 2 0.12 9.30 -12.41
N ALA A 3 -0.64 9.09 -13.48
CA ALA A 3 -2.09 9.29 -13.43
C ALA A 3 -2.75 8.05 -12.80
N LEU A 4 -3.38 8.21 -11.64
CA LEU A 4 -4.20 7.17 -11.01
C LEU A 4 -5.48 6.99 -11.84
N ARG A 5 -5.60 5.85 -12.54
CA ARG A 5 -6.74 5.50 -13.40
C ARG A 5 -7.64 4.49 -12.69
N ALA A 6 -8.78 4.17 -13.31
CA ALA A 6 -9.73 3.20 -12.77
C ALA A 6 -9.11 1.87 -12.28
N PRO A 7 -8.10 1.28 -12.96
CA PRO A 7 -7.47 0.04 -12.48
C PRO A 7 -6.78 0.18 -11.11
N GLN A 8 -6.15 1.32 -10.81
CA GLN A 8 -5.50 1.54 -9.51
C GLN A 8 -6.52 1.67 -8.38
N TRP A 9 -7.67 2.29 -8.65
CA TRP A 9 -8.78 2.35 -7.69
C TRP A 9 -9.34 0.96 -7.40
N THR A 10 -9.58 0.15 -8.44
CA THR A 10 -10.00 -1.24 -8.26
C THR A 10 -8.97 -2.04 -7.47
N ARG A 11 -7.68 -1.86 -7.76
CA ARG A 11 -6.60 -2.54 -7.04
C ARG A 11 -6.53 -2.12 -5.57
N ALA A 12 -6.64 -0.83 -5.28
CA ALA A 12 -6.67 -0.30 -3.93
C ALA A 12 -7.85 -0.85 -3.11
N LEU A 13 -9.04 -0.91 -3.71
CA LEU A 13 -10.22 -1.51 -3.08
C LEU A 13 -10.03 -3.01 -2.83
N TRP A 14 -9.46 -3.74 -3.79
CA TRP A 14 -9.16 -5.16 -3.60
C TRP A 14 -8.22 -5.38 -2.42
N VAL A 15 -7.16 -4.57 -2.26
CA VAL A 15 -6.24 -4.67 -1.10
C VAL A 15 -6.98 -4.35 0.20
N TYR A 16 -7.83 -3.32 0.21
CA TYR A 16 -8.66 -2.97 1.38
C TYR A 16 -9.58 -4.13 1.78
N GLU A 17 -10.19 -4.81 0.81
CA GLU A 17 -11.01 -6.01 1.04
C GLU A 17 -10.18 -7.18 1.59
N GLN A 18 -8.97 -7.41 1.08
CA GLN A 18 -8.08 -8.45 1.61
C GLN A 18 -7.70 -8.17 3.06
N LEU A 19 -7.39 -6.91 3.40
CA LEU A 19 -7.13 -6.53 4.79
C LEU A 19 -8.38 -6.70 5.66
N ALA A 20 -9.57 -6.39 5.12
CA ALA A 20 -10.82 -6.58 5.86
C ALA A 20 -11.11 -8.06 6.14
N ALA A 21 -10.78 -8.94 5.19
CA ALA A 21 -10.94 -10.39 5.33
C ALA A 21 -10.06 -10.99 6.44
N GLN A 22 -9.00 -10.31 6.88
CA GLN A 22 -8.14 -10.74 8.00
C GLN A 22 -8.81 -10.51 9.38
N GLY A 23 -9.98 -9.88 9.44
CA GLY A 23 -10.71 -9.62 10.69
C GLY A 23 -10.19 -8.40 11.44
N ALA A 24 -10.60 -8.20 12.69
CA ALA A 24 -10.17 -7.12 13.61
C ALA A 24 -10.17 -5.69 13.04
N ALA A 25 -10.90 -5.45 11.95
CA ALA A 25 -10.88 -4.20 11.20
C ALA A 25 -9.48 -3.77 10.71
N HIS A 26 -8.59 -4.71 10.33
CA HIS A 26 -7.24 -4.41 9.83
C HIS A 26 -7.24 -3.43 8.64
N GLN A 27 -8.27 -3.42 7.80
CA GLN A 27 -8.42 -2.44 6.72
C GLN A 27 -8.47 -0.99 7.21
N ARG A 28 -8.87 -0.75 8.47
CA ARG A 28 -8.88 0.60 9.07
C ARG A 28 -7.52 1.02 9.61
N SER A 29 -6.54 0.12 9.63
CA SER A 29 -5.17 0.42 10.04
C SER A 29 -4.33 1.02 8.92
N VAL A 30 -4.86 1.13 7.69
CA VAL A 30 -4.17 1.71 6.55
C VAL A 30 -4.92 2.92 5.99
N GLY A 31 -4.20 3.96 5.60
CA GLY A 31 -4.77 5.13 4.93
C GLY A 31 -5.28 4.81 3.51
N HIS A 32 -6.40 5.42 3.12
CA HIS A 32 -6.90 5.29 1.73
C HIS A 32 -5.93 5.87 0.69
N ALA A 33 -5.20 6.92 1.05
CA ALA A 33 -4.16 7.48 0.19
C ALA A 33 -3.01 6.49 -0.02
N ASP A 34 -2.59 5.77 1.02
CA ASP A 34 -1.49 4.81 0.95
C ASP A 34 -1.83 3.62 0.06
N LEU A 35 -3.09 3.16 0.08
CA LEU A 35 -3.57 2.14 -0.85
C LEU A 35 -3.46 2.59 -2.32
N LEU A 36 -3.81 3.84 -2.62
CA LEU A 36 -3.72 4.38 -3.97
C LEU A 36 -2.27 4.60 -4.41
N ILE A 37 -1.41 5.07 -3.51
CA ILE A 37 0.02 5.24 -3.75
C ILE A 37 0.68 3.88 -4.01
N ALA A 38 0.35 2.88 -3.19
CA ALA A 38 0.82 1.50 -3.34
C ALA A 38 0.36 0.90 -4.68
N ALA A 39 -0.91 1.04 -5.03
CA ALA A 39 -1.44 0.58 -6.32
C ALA A 39 -0.80 1.29 -7.52
N ALA A 40 -0.46 2.58 -7.40
CA ALA A 40 0.28 3.30 -8.43
C ALA A 40 1.70 2.74 -8.59
N ALA A 41 2.41 2.52 -7.49
CA ALA A 41 3.77 1.98 -7.50
C ALA A 41 3.81 0.56 -8.08
N GLU A 42 2.88 -0.31 -7.66
CA GLU A 42 2.71 -1.66 -8.19
C GLU A 42 2.45 -1.63 -9.71
N ALA A 43 1.50 -0.82 -10.17
CA ALA A 43 1.19 -0.71 -11.60
C ALA A 43 2.34 -0.15 -12.44
N ALA A 44 3.21 0.68 -11.83
CA ALA A 44 4.39 1.22 -12.47
C ALA A 44 5.61 0.26 -12.42
N GLY A 45 5.50 -0.88 -11.72
CA GLY A 45 6.64 -1.78 -11.48
C GLY A 45 7.76 -1.13 -10.65
N ALA A 46 7.43 -0.16 -9.81
CA ALA A 46 8.39 0.61 -9.03
C ALA A 46 8.49 0.10 -7.60
N THR A 47 9.69 0.21 -7.01
CA THR A 47 9.85 0.04 -5.56
C THR A 47 9.29 1.26 -4.82
N LEU A 48 8.35 1.03 -3.92
CA LEU A 48 7.76 2.09 -3.11
C LEU A 48 8.70 2.47 -1.97
N LEU A 49 9.14 3.72 -1.95
CA LEU A 49 9.96 4.29 -0.87
C LEU A 49 9.07 4.95 0.17
N HIS A 50 9.25 4.60 1.44
CA HIS A 50 8.37 5.09 2.51
C HIS A 50 9.10 5.25 3.86
N TYR A 51 8.42 5.94 4.77
CA TYR A 51 8.71 5.93 6.20
C TYR A 51 7.40 5.78 6.99
N ASP A 52 6.59 4.81 6.58
CA ASP A 52 5.28 4.53 7.15
C ASP A 52 5.04 3.02 7.13
N GLU A 53 4.68 2.45 8.28
CA GLU A 53 4.46 1.02 8.45
C GLU A 53 3.22 0.50 7.72
N ASP A 54 2.31 1.38 7.28
CA ASP A 54 1.16 0.99 6.48
C ASP A 54 1.57 0.34 5.16
N TYR A 55 2.68 0.78 4.56
CA TYR A 55 3.20 0.16 3.35
C TYR A 55 3.76 -1.25 3.59
N ASP A 56 4.22 -1.57 4.80
CA ASP A 56 4.59 -2.96 5.14
C ASP A 56 3.33 -3.83 5.20
N ARG A 57 2.23 -3.31 5.77
CA ARG A 57 0.94 -4.02 5.83
C ARG A 57 0.38 -4.26 4.43
N ILE A 58 0.45 -3.25 3.56
CA ILE A 58 0.01 -3.37 2.17
C ILE A 58 0.91 -4.33 1.38
N ALA A 59 2.24 -4.28 1.58
CA ALA A 59 3.18 -5.20 0.94
C ALA A 59 2.98 -6.65 1.37
N ALA A 60 2.56 -6.89 2.63
CA ALA A 60 2.23 -8.24 3.10
C ALA A 60 1.05 -8.86 2.33
N VAL A 61 0.15 -8.05 1.78
CA VAL A 61 -0.98 -8.51 0.95
C VAL A 61 -0.59 -8.63 -0.53
N THR A 62 0.14 -7.65 -1.05
CA THR A 62 0.39 -7.51 -2.50
C THR A 62 1.67 -8.20 -2.96
N GLY A 63 2.64 -8.40 -2.06
CA GLY A 63 4.00 -8.80 -2.40
C GLY A 63 4.81 -7.72 -3.14
N GLN A 64 4.29 -6.49 -3.25
CA GLN A 64 4.97 -5.43 -4.00
C GLN A 64 6.27 -5.01 -3.32
N PRO A 65 7.31 -4.62 -4.08
CA PRO A 65 8.58 -4.19 -3.49
C PRO A 65 8.41 -2.86 -2.76
N THR A 66 8.78 -2.84 -1.48
CA THR A 66 8.85 -1.64 -0.65
C THR A 66 10.24 -1.48 -0.04
N ARG A 67 10.59 -0.25 0.34
CA ARG A 67 11.83 0.04 1.05
C ARG A 67 11.67 1.25 1.96
N TRP A 68 12.05 1.07 3.21
CA TRP A 68 12.20 2.13 4.19
C TRP A 68 13.31 3.11 3.77
N ILE A 69 13.06 4.42 3.85
CA ILE A 69 14.07 5.46 3.51
C ILE A 69 15.13 5.63 4.59
N ALA A 70 14.82 5.21 5.82
CA ALA A 70 15.70 5.18 6.99
C ALA A 70 15.27 4.02 7.91
N PRO A 71 16.11 3.54 8.84
CA PRO A 71 15.71 2.50 9.79
C PRO A 71 14.43 2.87 10.53
N ARG A 72 13.51 1.92 10.70
CA ARG A 72 12.25 2.15 11.43
C ARG A 72 12.53 2.69 12.84
N GLY A 73 11.83 3.77 13.21
CA GLY A 73 11.96 4.43 14.53
C GLY A 73 13.15 5.39 14.65
N SER A 74 13.83 5.75 13.56
CA SER A 74 14.94 6.71 13.54
C SER A 74 14.57 8.17 13.20
N VAL A 75 13.33 8.40 12.76
CA VAL A 75 12.66 9.69 12.50
C VAL A 75 11.39 9.73 13.32
#